data_AF-A0A7C6Y664-F1
#
_entry.id   AF-A0A7C6Y664-F1
#
_cell.length_a   1.000
_cell.length_b   1.000
_cell.length_c   1.000
_cell.angle_alpha   90.00
_cell.angle_beta   90.00
_cell.angle_gamma   90.00
#
_symmetry.space_group_name_H-M   'P 1'
#
loop_
_entity.id
_entity.type
_entity.pdbx_description
1 polymer ?
#
loop_
_entity_poly.entity_id
_entity_poly.type
_entity_poly.pdbx_seq_one_letter_code
_entity_poly.pdbx_strand_id
1 'polypeptide(L)'
;MFSKEFIRNPSFLTGFLLLLLLAFFPSKALAAVTAFVAADKTGKHYEYDYQELLDDYVSCVLGGEAPLYRDYAVKKVVSFRDSLRGYICYQDILETYVASVINGTGFDVNEYTESGKTRAAELPPSLQSLNCETETGIIAGEEKLLLTPCREENPGSFLSLTSHREGPVKVLKGLRYEAEVEGPACLKYAWYVYRDGEHIRSCFYTDCNIFDYVPTEPGNYVIRAFAVTEDGTYEECSSDCLTVLPDLEIVKPDWNWRGPLVPFTNAIEKLVQHHMAHPTWDVYDVHNRHRNKTYVTGDGSIDNWYGIGYNYWIGFDGTIFEGRGIMEGGHAGPSWNWRSLGIGYQGHFDIQEMTDEQLASGAWLNAKLILEENLEIKDIVGHRDILSTSCPGANFRMEELKAETAKILAQVWDD
;
A
#
# COMPACT_ATOMS: atom_id res chain seq x y z
N MET A 1 22.15 -2.71 -49.55
CA MET A 1 21.53 -2.46 -50.87
C MET A 1 20.07 -2.89 -50.75
N PHE A 2 19.22 -2.04 -50.17
CA PHE A 2 17.81 -2.37 -49.99
C PHE A 2 17.12 -2.32 -51.36
N SER A 3 16.46 -3.40 -51.76
CA SER A 3 15.77 -3.43 -53.05
C SER A 3 14.63 -2.40 -53.02
N LYS A 4 14.43 -1.70 -54.15
CA LYS A 4 13.46 -0.61 -54.31
C LYS A 4 12.00 -1.02 -54.10
N GLU A 5 11.71 -2.31 -53.88
CA GLU A 5 10.37 -2.81 -53.56
C GLU A 5 10.00 -2.64 -52.09
N PHE A 6 10.97 -2.51 -51.18
CA PHE A 6 10.73 -2.41 -49.73
C PHE A 6 10.07 -1.09 -49.30
N ILE A 7 10.16 -0.04 -50.13
CA ILE A 7 9.72 1.33 -49.79
C ILE A 7 8.30 1.64 -50.29
N ARG A 8 7.67 0.73 -51.06
CA ARG A 8 6.44 1.07 -51.82
C ARG A 8 5.11 0.60 -51.24
N ASN A 9 5.12 -0.06 -50.07
CA ASN A 9 3.90 -0.57 -49.46
C ASN A 9 3.52 0.26 -48.20
N PRO A 10 2.44 1.05 -48.21
CA PRO A 10 2.08 1.94 -47.09
C PRO A 10 1.77 1.18 -45.78
N SER A 11 1.39 -0.10 -45.87
CA SER A 11 1.19 -1.00 -44.72
C SER A 11 2.50 -1.37 -44.01
N PHE A 12 3.63 -1.29 -44.72
CA PHE A 12 4.96 -1.55 -44.14
C PHE A 12 5.44 -0.38 -43.27
N LEU A 13 4.84 0.81 -43.39
CA LEU A 13 5.35 2.02 -42.70
C LEU A 13 4.77 2.20 -41.28
N THR A 14 3.61 1.62 -40.97
CA THR A 14 2.88 1.92 -39.72
C THR A 14 3.33 1.11 -38.51
N GLY A 15 3.76 -0.15 -38.67
CA GLY A 15 4.38 -0.93 -37.59
C GLY A 15 5.90 -0.74 -37.47
N PHE A 16 6.53 -0.31 -38.56
CA PHE A 16 7.98 -0.19 -38.71
C PHE A 16 8.61 0.96 -37.92
N LEU A 17 7.88 2.06 -37.70
CA LEU A 17 8.45 3.24 -37.06
C LEU A 17 8.61 3.07 -35.53
N LEU A 18 7.77 2.24 -34.90
CA LEU A 18 7.67 2.17 -33.44
C LEU A 18 8.58 1.10 -32.82
N LEU A 19 8.83 0.00 -33.52
CA LEU A 19 9.86 -0.97 -33.16
C LEU A 19 11.28 -0.35 -33.19
N LEU A 20 11.54 0.55 -34.16
CA LEU A 20 12.80 1.29 -34.27
C LEU A 20 12.97 2.39 -33.21
N LEU A 21 11.86 2.99 -32.72
CA LEU A 21 11.89 4.02 -31.67
C LEU A 21 12.38 3.45 -30.32
N LEU A 22 12.09 2.18 -30.04
CA LEU A 22 12.50 1.49 -28.81
C LEU A 22 13.96 0.98 -28.85
N ALA A 23 14.54 0.81 -30.05
CA ALA A 23 15.86 0.20 -30.22
C ALA A 23 17.06 1.16 -30.04
N PHE A 24 16.83 2.49 -30.00
CA PHE A 24 17.93 3.48 -30.09
C PHE A 24 18.08 4.44 -28.90
N PHE A 25 17.34 4.25 -27.81
CA PHE A 25 17.51 5.08 -26.61
C PHE A 25 17.64 4.22 -25.36
N PRO A 26 18.73 4.36 -24.58
CA PRO A 26 18.75 3.83 -23.22
C PRO A 26 17.75 4.64 -22.41
N SER A 27 16.56 4.09 -22.16
CA SER A 27 15.58 4.74 -21.30
C SER A 27 16.06 4.67 -19.85
N LYS A 28 15.83 5.78 -19.11
CA LYS A 28 15.95 5.82 -17.64
C LYS A 28 14.63 5.44 -16.96
N ALA A 29 13.66 5.00 -17.74
CA ALA A 29 12.30 4.68 -17.33
C ALA A 29 12.26 3.34 -16.56
N LEU A 30 11.47 3.30 -15.49
CA LEU A 30 11.05 2.13 -14.73
C LEU A 30 10.05 1.24 -15.52
N ALA A 31 9.33 1.81 -16.49
CA ALA A 31 8.38 1.11 -17.34
C ALA A 31 9.00 0.71 -18.69
N ALA A 32 8.85 -0.56 -19.07
CA ALA A 32 9.32 -1.08 -20.34
C ALA A 32 8.15 -1.66 -21.14
N VAL A 33 8.09 -1.34 -22.43
CA VAL A 33 7.23 -2.06 -23.37
C VAL A 33 7.71 -3.52 -23.43
N THR A 34 6.85 -4.43 -22.99
CA THR A 34 7.14 -5.87 -22.90
C THR A 34 6.49 -6.67 -24.02
N ALA A 35 5.43 -6.16 -24.66
CA ALA A 35 4.79 -6.84 -25.78
C ALA A 35 4.01 -5.87 -26.69
N PHE A 36 3.74 -6.32 -27.92
CA PHE A 36 2.86 -5.67 -28.87
C PHE A 36 1.61 -6.51 -29.09
N VAL A 37 0.46 -5.86 -29.27
CA VAL A 37 -0.78 -6.53 -29.70
C VAL A 37 -1.15 -6.07 -31.10
N ALA A 38 -1.33 -7.01 -32.02
CA ALA A 38 -1.76 -6.74 -33.38
C ALA A 38 -3.00 -7.56 -33.77
N ALA A 39 -3.91 -6.92 -34.50
CA ALA A 39 -5.13 -7.53 -35.01
C ALA A 39 -4.97 -7.89 -36.49
N ASP A 40 -5.43 -9.09 -36.88
CA ASP A 40 -5.52 -9.49 -38.28
C ASP A 40 -6.77 -8.89 -38.97
N LYS A 41 -6.96 -9.21 -40.24
CA LYS A 41 -8.10 -8.72 -41.04
C LYS A 41 -9.45 -9.31 -40.59
N THR A 42 -9.44 -10.37 -39.80
CA THR A 42 -10.64 -11.03 -39.26
C THR A 42 -11.05 -10.48 -37.90
N GLY A 43 -10.21 -9.60 -37.31
CA GLY A 43 -10.44 -9.04 -35.98
C GLY A 43 -9.87 -9.90 -34.85
N LYS A 44 -9.09 -10.93 -35.17
CA LYS A 44 -8.40 -11.75 -34.16
C LYS A 44 -7.11 -11.06 -33.72
N HIS A 45 -6.86 -11.08 -32.41
CA HIS A 45 -5.77 -10.34 -31.79
C HIS A 45 -4.65 -11.27 -31.32
N TYR A 46 -3.43 -10.79 -31.46
CA TYR A 46 -2.21 -11.56 -31.25
C TYR A 46 -1.23 -10.72 -30.44
N GLU A 47 -0.71 -11.29 -29.36
CA GLU A 47 0.36 -10.71 -28.55
C GLU A 47 1.71 -11.25 -29.02
N TYR A 48 2.68 -10.35 -29.15
CA TYR A 48 4.05 -10.62 -29.54
C TYR A 48 4.98 -10.10 -28.44
N ASP A 49 5.81 -10.96 -27.86
CA ASP A 49 6.84 -10.53 -26.92
C ASP A 49 7.79 -9.53 -27.59
N TYR A 50 8.13 -8.45 -26.88
CA TYR A 50 8.96 -7.38 -27.42
C TYR A 50 10.34 -7.88 -27.84
N GLN A 51 11.00 -8.68 -26.99
CA GLN A 51 12.38 -9.10 -27.21
C GLN A 51 12.43 -10.16 -28.31
N GLU A 52 11.51 -11.14 -28.30
CA GLU A 52 11.45 -12.15 -29.36
C GLU A 52 11.13 -11.54 -30.73
N LEU A 53 10.18 -10.59 -30.78
CA LEU A 53 9.83 -9.90 -32.02
C LEU A 53 10.99 -9.04 -32.54
N LEU A 54 11.74 -8.39 -31.64
CA LEU A 54 12.92 -7.61 -31.99
C LEU A 54 14.05 -8.51 -32.52
N ASP A 55 14.33 -9.63 -31.86
CA ASP A 55 15.35 -10.58 -32.29
C ASP A 55 15.02 -11.18 -33.66
N ASP A 56 13.75 -11.52 -33.88
CA ASP A 56 13.27 -12.06 -35.16
C ASP A 56 13.28 -10.98 -36.27
N TYR A 57 13.00 -9.71 -35.93
CA TYR A 57 13.21 -8.58 -36.85
C TYR A 57 14.68 -8.42 -37.26
N VAL A 58 15.61 -8.50 -36.30
CA VAL A 58 17.05 -8.44 -36.59
C VAL A 58 17.44 -9.57 -37.55
N SER A 59 16.91 -10.78 -37.33
CA SER A 59 17.06 -11.90 -38.27
C SER A 59 16.55 -11.54 -39.68
N CYS A 60 15.39 -10.88 -39.81
CA CYS A 60 14.85 -10.42 -41.10
C CYS A 60 15.80 -9.46 -41.82
N VAL A 61 16.37 -8.50 -41.10
CA VAL A 61 17.30 -7.49 -41.65
C VAL A 61 18.59 -8.14 -42.16
N LEU A 62 19.04 -9.20 -41.48
CA LEU A 62 20.22 -9.99 -41.85
C LEU A 62 19.94 -11.02 -42.96
N GLY A 63 18.72 -11.05 -43.51
CA GLY A 63 18.33 -11.93 -44.61
C GLY A 63 17.77 -13.30 -44.19
N GLY A 64 17.42 -13.47 -42.91
CA GLY A 64 16.76 -14.64 -42.37
C GLY A 64 15.24 -14.70 -42.67
N GLU A 65 14.63 -15.84 -42.33
CA GLU A 65 13.21 -16.13 -42.59
C GLU A 65 12.27 -15.27 -41.72
N ALA A 66 12.65 -14.96 -40.48
CA ALA A 66 11.94 -14.03 -39.58
C ALA A 66 10.41 -14.21 -39.52
N PRO A 67 9.93 -15.41 -39.16
CA PRO A 67 8.52 -15.75 -39.26
C PRO A 67 7.63 -14.91 -38.32
N LEU A 68 8.07 -14.63 -37.08
CA LEU A 68 7.32 -13.85 -36.09
C LEU A 68 7.18 -12.38 -36.54
N TYR A 69 8.26 -11.77 -37.02
CA TYR A 69 8.23 -10.40 -37.55
C TYR A 69 7.37 -10.29 -38.81
N ARG A 70 7.47 -11.24 -39.75
CA ARG A 70 6.68 -11.20 -40.98
C ARG A 70 5.19 -11.34 -40.71
N ASP A 71 4.82 -12.15 -39.74
CA ASP A 71 3.43 -12.31 -39.31
C ASP A 71 2.89 -11.08 -38.56
N TYR A 72 3.71 -10.45 -37.73
CA TYR A 72 3.41 -9.16 -37.12
C TYR A 72 3.25 -8.05 -38.16
N ALA A 73 4.17 -7.95 -39.13
CA ALA A 73 4.25 -6.84 -40.10
C ALA A 73 3.03 -6.73 -41.03
N VAL A 74 2.25 -7.80 -41.18
CA VAL A 74 1.02 -7.81 -41.99
C VAL A 74 -0.25 -7.51 -41.18
N LYS A 75 -0.15 -7.43 -39.85
CA LYS A 75 -1.26 -7.14 -38.93
C LYS A 75 -1.29 -5.67 -38.51
N LYS A 76 -2.45 -5.20 -38.06
CA LYS A 76 -2.63 -3.85 -37.57
C LYS A 76 -2.30 -3.82 -36.07
N VAL A 77 -1.30 -3.05 -35.67
CA VAL A 77 -1.00 -2.84 -34.24
C VAL A 77 -2.14 -2.05 -33.59
N VAL A 78 -2.59 -2.52 -32.42
CA VAL A 78 -3.75 -1.95 -31.71
C VAL A 78 -3.44 -1.63 -30.24
N SER A 79 -2.44 -2.27 -29.65
CA SER A 79 -2.05 -2.02 -28.26
C SER A 79 -0.59 -2.39 -27.99
N PHE A 80 -0.06 -1.91 -26.87
CA PHE A 80 1.22 -2.29 -26.31
C PHE A 80 1.04 -2.74 -24.86
N ARG A 81 1.81 -3.72 -24.40
CA ARG A 81 1.87 -4.10 -23.00
C ARG A 81 3.06 -3.42 -22.33
N ASP A 82 2.77 -2.58 -21.36
CA ASP A 82 3.74 -1.94 -20.49
C ASP A 82 3.88 -2.75 -19.19
N SER A 83 5.11 -2.88 -18.68
CA SER A 83 5.40 -3.67 -17.48
C SER A 83 4.73 -3.16 -16.19
N LEU A 84 4.31 -1.89 -16.16
CA LEU A 84 3.69 -1.26 -15.00
C LEU A 84 2.17 -1.07 -15.18
N ARG A 85 1.72 -0.76 -16.41
CA ARG A 85 0.33 -0.38 -16.69
C ARG A 85 -0.49 -1.37 -17.52
N GLY A 86 0.10 -2.47 -17.95
CA GLY A 86 -0.60 -3.45 -18.79
C GLY A 86 -0.85 -2.90 -20.19
N TYR A 87 -2.04 -3.15 -20.77
CA TYR A 87 -2.30 -2.84 -22.17
C TYR A 87 -2.72 -1.39 -22.41
N ILE A 88 -1.91 -0.65 -23.17
CA ILE A 88 -2.08 0.77 -23.49
C ILE A 88 -2.52 0.95 -24.94
N CYS A 89 -3.44 1.89 -25.17
CA CYS A 89 -3.97 2.19 -26.49
C CYS A 89 -2.86 2.64 -27.46
N TYR A 90 -2.75 1.95 -28.60
CA TYR A 90 -1.76 2.28 -29.63
C TYR A 90 -1.92 3.71 -30.19
N GLN A 91 -3.16 4.14 -30.36
CA GLN A 91 -3.50 5.42 -30.98
C GLN A 91 -2.99 6.61 -30.18
N ASP A 92 -3.07 6.56 -28.85
CA ASP A 92 -2.64 7.66 -27.97
C ASP A 92 -1.13 7.89 -28.04
N ILE A 93 -0.35 6.81 -28.17
CA ILE A 93 1.11 6.86 -28.35
C ILE A 93 1.44 7.41 -29.74
N LEU A 94 0.74 6.94 -30.78
CA LEU A 94 0.96 7.41 -32.14
C LEU A 94 0.63 8.91 -32.29
N GLU A 95 -0.48 9.37 -31.73
CA GLU A 95 -0.88 10.79 -31.76
C GLU A 95 0.13 11.68 -31.04
N THR A 96 0.62 11.25 -29.87
CA THR A 96 1.62 12.00 -29.11
C THR A 96 2.98 12.01 -29.79
N TYR A 97 3.38 10.89 -30.38
CA TYR A 97 4.59 10.82 -31.19
C TYR A 97 4.50 11.77 -32.40
N VAL A 98 3.39 11.72 -33.15
CA VAL A 98 3.17 12.59 -34.31
C VAL A 98 3.19 14.07 -33.89
N ALA A 99 2.55 14.41 -32.77
CA ALA A 99 2.60 15.77 -32.22
C ALA A 99 4.03 16.20 -31.87
N SER A 100 4.83 15.30 -31.28
CA SER A 100 6.22 15.58 -30.93
C SER A 100 7.10 15.81 -32.16
N VAL A 101 6.92 15.00 -33.21
CA VAL A 101 7.61 15.19 -34.50
C VAL A 101 7.22 16.51 -35.16
N ILE A 102 5.93 16.87 -35.16
CA ILE A 102 5.45 18.14 -35.71
C ILE A 102 6.05 19.33 -34.96
N ASN A 103 6.16 19.21 -33.63
CA ASN A 103 6.66 20.29 -32.76
C ASN A 103 8.19 20.31 -32.64
N GLY A 104 8.90 19.36 -33.25
CA GLY A 104 10.36 19.24 -33.17
C GLY A 104 10.88 18.87 -31.77
N THR A 105 10.06 18.23 -30.93
CA THR A 105 10.43 17.75 -29.61
C THR A 105 10.80 16.27 -29.64
N GLY A 106 11.74 15.84 -28.80
CA GLY A 106 12.03 14.41 -28.61
C GLY A 106 10.81 13.68 -28.02
N PHE A 107 10.65 12.40 -28.37
CA PHE A 107 9.60 11.54 -27.83
C PHE A 107 10.21 10.22 -27.35
N ASP A 108 10.05 9.93 -26.07
CA ASP A 108 10.37 8.65 -25.47
C ASP A 108 9.06 7.97 -25.07
N VAL A 109 8.81 6.78 -25.64
CA VAL A 109 7.57 6.05 -25.40
C VAL A 109 7.47 5.55 -23.96
N ASN A 110 8.59 5.17 -23.34
CA ASN A 110 8.62 4.67 -21.97
C ASN A 110 8.38 5.81 -20.97
N GLU A 111 8.96 6.99 -21.20
CA GLU A 111 8.66 8.19 -20.39
C GLU A 111 7.19 8.63 -20.55
N TYR A 112 6.66 8.52 -21.77
CA TYR A 112 5.26 8.83 -22.03
C TYR A 112 4.31 7.82 -21.36
N THR A 113 4.61 6.52 -21.43
CA THR A 113 3.83 5.49 -20.73
C THR A 113 3.95 5.58 -19.22
N GLU A 114 4.96 6.24 -18.65
CA GLU A 114 5.04 6.57 -17.21
C GLU A 114 4.24 7.81 -16.81
N SER A 115 3.97 8.73 -17.72
CA SER A 115 3.41 10.06 -17.41
C SER A 115 1.97 10.11 -16.90
N GLY A 116 1.23 8.99 -16.92
CA GLY A 116 -0.17 8.90 -16.48
C GLY A 116 -1.20 9.22 -17.57
N LYS A 117 -0.76 9.73 -18.72
CA LYS A 117 -1.64 10.32 -19.75
C LYS A 117 -2.21 9.30 -20.75
N THR A 118 -1.96 8.02 -20.54
CA THR A 118 -2.31 6.93 -21.46
C THR A 118 -3.64 6.28 -21.09
N ARG A 119 -4.54 6.10 -22.05
CA ARG A 119 -5.76 5.31 -21.87
C ARG A 119 -5.47 3.80 -22.00
N ALA A 120 -6.19 2.99 -21.22
CA ALA A 120 -6.19 1.55 -21.37
C ALA A 120 -6.69 1.14 -22.77
N ALA A 121 -6.12 0.08 -23.34
CA ALA A 121 -6.56 -0.42 -24.64
C ALA A 121 -7.89 -1.18 -24.54
N GLU A 122 -8.83 -0.87 -25.43
CA GLU A 122 -10.04 -1.67 -25.65
C GLU A 122 -9.66 -2.93 -26.44
N LEU A 123 -9.30 -4.00 -25.74
CA LEU A 123 -8.92 -5.28 -26.33
C LEU A 123 -10.06 -6.31 -26.23
N PRO A 124 -10.11 -7.27 -27.16
CA PRO A 124 -11.10 -8.33 -27.08
C PRO A 124 -10.86 -9.21 -25.85
N PRO A 125 -11.87 -10.00 -25.46
CA PRO A 125 -11.81 -10.96 -24.36
C PRO A 125 -10.73 -12.02 -24.35
N SER A 126 -10.00 -12.22 -25.45
CA SER A 126 -8.87 -13.13 -25.55
C SER A 126 -7.93 -12.70 -26.68
N LEU A 127 -6.64 -12.99 -26.50
CA LEU A 127 -5.56 -12.83 -27.48
C LEU A 127 -4.91 -14.19 -27.70
N GLN A 128 -4.17 -14.34 -28.79
CA GLN A 128 -3.23 -15.45 -28.93
C GLN A 128 -1.81 -14.97 -28.66
N SER A 129 -1.09 -15.59 -27.71
CA SER A 129 0.34 -15.34 -27.55
C SER A 129 1.11 -16.06 -28.64
N LEU A 130 1.99 -15.39 -29.37
CA LEU A 130 2.81 -16.00 -30.43
C LEU A 130 4.27 -16.08 -30.01
N ASN A 131 4.85 -17.28 -30.12
CA ASN A 131 6.27 -17.54 -29.88
C ASN A 131 6.88 -18.26 -31.10
N CYS A 132 8.22 -18.19 -31.23
CA CYS A 132 8.93 -18.88 -32.31
C CYS A 132 9.72 -20.09 -31.76
N GLU A 133 9.37 -21.31 -32.19
CA GLU A 133 10.23 -22.49 -31.96
C GLU A 133 11.24 -22.63 -33.10
N THR A 134 12.52 -22.80 -32.74
CA THR A 134 13.68 -22.65 -33.62
C THR A 134 13.79 -23.67 -34.77
N GLU A 135 12.87 -24.62 -34.89
CA GLU A 135 12.93 -25.67 -35.93
C GLU A 135 11.64 -25.86 -36.75
N THR A 136 10.50 -25.23 -36.39
CA THR A 136 9.18 -25.58 -36.97
C THR A 136 8.33 -24.39 -37.47
N GLY A 137 8.71 -23.14 -37.18
CA GLY A 137 8.00 -21.92 -37.62
C GLY A 137 7.23 -21.23 -36.48
N ILE A 138 6.22 -20.41 -36.84
CA ILE A 138 5.39 -19.70 -35.84
C ILE A 138 4.48 -20.71 -35.14
N ILE A 139 4.50 -20.72 -33.82
CA ILE A 139 3.53 -21.45 -33.02
C ILE A 139 2.64 -20.43 -32.33
N ALA A 140 1.34 -20.53 -32.60
CA ALA A 140 0.33 -19.87 -31.77
C ALA A 140 0.31 -20.59 -30.42
N GLY A 141 0.95 -19.97 -29.43
CA GLY A 141 0.82 -20.34 -28.03
C GLY A 141 -0.60 -20.09 -27.52
N GLU A 142 -0.83 -20.54 -26.28
CA GLU A 142 -2.12 -20.62 -25.60
C GLU A 142 -3.01 -19.38 -25.79
N GLU A 143 -4.32 -19.63 -25.90
CA GLU A 143 -5.30 -18.54 -25.89
C GLU A 143 -5.24 -17.82 -24.54
N LYS A 144 -4.80 -16.57 -24.59
CA LYS A 144 -4.62 -15.69 -23.45
C LYS A 144 -5.90 -14.88 -23.27
N LEU A 145 -6.80 -15.33 -22.41
CA LEU A 145 -8.01 -14.59 -22.07
C LEU A 145 -7.68 -13.22 -21.44
N LEU A 146 -8.39 -12.20 -21.92
CA LEU A 146 -8.41 -10.83 -21.43
C LEU A 146 -9.75 -10.42 -20.79
N LEU A 147 -10.84 -11.21 -20.89
CA LEU A 147 -12.14 -11.24 -20.14
C LEU A 147 -13.41 -11.41 -21.05
N THR A 148 -14.29 -12.42 -20.87
CA THR A 148 -15.62 -12.57 -21.57
C THR A 148 -16.82 -12.92 -20.65
N PRO A 149 -18.11 -12.60 -21.03
CA PRO A 149 -19.26 -12.41 -20.12
C PRO A 149 -20.43 -13.44 -20.14
N CYS A 150 -21.21 -13.41 -19.05
CA CYS A 150 -22.57 -13.88 -18.66
C CYS A 150 -23.45 -14.81 -19.55
N ARG A 151 -24.08 -15.83 -18.91
CA ARG A 151 -25.56 -15.99 -18.84
C ARG A 151 -26.01 -16.84 -17.63
N GLU A 152 -27.06 -16.35 -16.96
CA GLU A 152 -27.79 -16.80 -15.76
C GLU A 152 -27.79 -18.32 -15.45
N GLU A 153 -27.42 -18.71 -14.22
CA GLU A 153 -28.33 -19.01 -13.09
C GLU A 153 -27.51 -19.21 -11.79
N ASN A 154 -27.58 -18.22 -10.89
CA ASN A 154 -27.39 -18.24 -9.43
C ASN A 154 -26.47 -19.33 -8.79
N PRO A 155 -25.31 -18.97 -8.20
CA PRO A 155 -24.61 -19.88 -7.29
C PRO A 155 -24.21 -19.20 -5.96
N GLY A 156 -25.14 -19.12 -5.01
CA GLY A 156 -24.78 -19.10 -3.59
C GLY A 156 -24.09 -17.83 -3.07
N SER A 157 -23.87 -17.81 -1.75
CA SER A 157 -23.52 -16.61 -0.97
C SER A 157 -22.22 -16.83 -0.19
N PHE A 158 -21.32 -15.84 -0.21
CA PHE A 158 -20.17 -15.72 0.71
C PHE A 158 -20.62 -15.77 2.17
N LEU A 159 -19.93 -16.55 3.02
CA LEU A 159 -20.23 -16.66 4.46
C LEU A 159 -19.26 -15.87 5.36
N SER A 160 -17.96 -15.80 5.06
CA SER A 160 -16.97 -14.91 5.75
C SER A 160 -15.57 -15.01 5.13
N LEU A 161 -14.78 -13.93 5.23
CA LEU A 161 -13.32 -13.96 5.08
C LEU A 161 -12.73 -13.81 6.50
N THR A 162 -12.11 -14.85 7.06
CA THR A 162 -11.68 -14.84 8.47
C THR A 162 -10.16 -14.83 8.57
N SER A 163 -9.60 -13.82 9.23
CA SER A 163 -8.20 -13.83 9.65
C SER A 163 -8.01 -14.84 10.77
N HIS A 164 -7.00 -15.71 10.67
CA HIS A 164 -6.62 -16.58 11.78
C HIS A 164 -5.90 -15.76 12.88
N ARG A 165 -6.73 -15.19 13.76
CA ARG A 165 -6.55 -14.75 15.17
C ARG A 165 -6.06 -13.34 15.53
N GLU A 166 -6.94 -12.72 16.34
CA GLU A 166 -6.79 -11.97 17.59
C GLU A 166 -5.63 -10.98 17.74
N GLY A 167 -6.00 -9.72 17.54
CA GLY A 167 -5.35 -8.58 18.17
C GLY A 167 -4.32 -7.87 17.29
N PRO A 168 -4.00 -6.61 17.61
CA PRO A 168 -3.24 -5.80 16.68
C PRO A 168 -1.76 -6.16 16.68
N VAL A 169 -1.24 -6.40 15.49
CA VAL A 169 0.10 -6.96 15.30
C VAL A 169 1.12 -5.82 15.26
N LYS A 170 2.08 -5.84 16.19
CA LYS A 170 3.35 -5.12 16.13
C LYS A 170 3.88 -5.07 14.69
N VAL A 171 4.19 -3.86 14.23
CA VAL A 171 4.96 -3.55 13.02
C VAL A 171 5.99 -4.65 12.70
N LEU A 172 5.93 -5.17 11.47
CA LEU A 172 6.87 -6.12 10.82
C LEU A 172 6.77 -7.62 11.20
N LYS A 173 5.58 -8.22 11.11
CA LYS A 173 5.48 -9.65 10.76
C LYS A 173 4.54 -9.83 9.58
N GLY A 174 4.93 -10.69 8.65
CA GLY A 174 4.16 -10.97 7.43
C GLY A 174 2.72 -11.33 7.75
N LEU A 175 1.81 -10.60 7.11
CA LEU A 175 0.39 -10.83 7.22
C LEU A 175 0.02 -11.95 6.27
N ARG A 176 -0.66 -12.94 6.82
CA ARG A 176 -1.15 -14.10 6.10
C ARG A 176 -2.62 -13.91 5.79
N TYR A 177 -2.95 -13.85 4.52
CA TYR A 177 -4.30 -13.83 3.98
C TYR A 177 -4.65 -15.24 3.51
N GLU A 178 -5.86 -15.70 3.81
CA GLU A 178 -6.37 -16.98 3.38
C GLU A 178 -7.74 -16.78 2.73
N ALA A 179 -7.92 -17.34 1.53
CA ALA A 179 -9.18 -17.32 0.81
C ALA A 179 -9.90 -18.64 1.07
N GLU A 180 -10.98 -18.59 1.84
CA GLU A 180 -11.91 -19.71 1.99
C GLU A 180 -12.99 -19.61 0.90
N VAL A 181 -13.00 -20.57 -0.02
CA VAL A 181 -13.94 -20.58 -1.17
C VAL A 181 -14.60 -21.95 -1.25
N GLU A 182 -15.93 -21.99 -1.17
CA GLU A 182 -16.70 -23.21 -1.46
C GLU A 182 -16.83 -23.38 -2.98
N GLY A 183 -16.23 -24.43 -3.54
CA GLY A 183 -16.20 -24.64 -4.99
C GLY A 183 -15.57 -25.98 -5.40
N PRO A 184 -15.47 -26.26 -6.72
CA PRO A 184 -14.86 -27.49 -7.24
C PRO A 184 -13.38 -27.61 -6.84
N ALA A 185 -12.86 -28.84 -6.77
CA ALA A 185 -11.58 -29.19 -6.13
C ALA A 185 -10.30 -28.58 -6.77
N CYS A 186 -10.40 -27.87 -7.89
CA CYS A 186 -9.27 -27.38 -8.67
C CYS A 186 -9.35 -25.84 -8.88
N LEU A 187 -9.17 -25.07 -7.81
CA LEU A 187 -9.13 -23.60 -7.88
C LEU A 187 -7.69 -23.09 -8.00
N LYS A 188 -7.50 -22.06 -8.83
CA LYS A 188 -6.26 -21.26 -8.89
C LYS A 188 -6.50 -19.90 -8.25
N TYR A 189 -5.53 -19.39 -7.52
CA TYR A 189 -5.66 -18.14 -6.78
C TYR A 189 -4.78 -17.04 -7.35
N ALA A 190 -5.30 -15.81 -7.39
CA ALA A 190 -4.54 -14.59 -7.62
C ALA A 190 -4.79 -13.59 -6.50
N TRP A 191 -3.81 -12.71 -6.25
CA TRP A 191 -3.81 -11.77 -5.14
C TRP A 191 -3.27 -10.43 -5.60
N TYR A 192 -4.05 -9.36 -5.44
CA TYR A 192 -3.64 -8.00 -5.74
C TYR A 192 -3.52 -7.21 -4.45
N VAL A 193 -2.48 -6.39 -4.37
CA VAL A 193 -2.22 -5.48 -3.26
C VAL A 193 -2.44 -4.07 -3.78
N TYR A 194 -3.30 -3.34 -3.10
CA TYR A 194 -3.52 -1.92 -3.30
C TYR A 194 -2.94 -1.16 -2.10
N ARG A 195 -2.43 0.04 -2.33
CA ARG A 195 -2.08 1.01 -1.30
C ARG A 195 -2.66 2.36 -1.69
N ASP A 196 -3.47 2.95 -0.81
CA ASP A 196 -4.14 4.24 -1.05
C ASP A 196 -4.96 4.27 -2.35
N GLY A 197 -5.62 3.14 -2.65
CA GLY A 197 -6.37 2.94 -3.90
C GLY A 197 -5.51 2.66 -5.13
N GLU A 198 -4.19 2.82 -5.06
CA GLU A 198 -3.28 2.49 -6.15
C GLU A 198 -2.88 1.01 -6.10
N HIS A 199 -2.99 0.31 -7.23
CA HIS A 199 -2.51 -1.06 -7.33
C HIS A 199 -0.96 -1.08 -7.32
N ILE A 200 -0.36 -1.77 -6.34
CA ILE A 200 1.10 -1.78 -6.14
C ILE A 200 1.74 -3.16 -6.36
N ARG A 201 0.98 -4.26 -6.33
CA ARG A 201 1.53 -5.60 -6.55
C ARG A 201 0.46 -6.60 -6.96
N SER A 202 0.78 -7.48 -7.91
CA SER A 202 0.01 -8.69 -8.19
C SER A 202 0.82 -9.97 -7.89
N CYS A 203 0.12 -11.02 -7.49
CA CYS A 203 0.61 -12.39 -7.45
C CYS A 203 -0.42 -13.26 -8.17
N PHE A 204 0.02 -14.00 -9.19
CA PHE A 204 -0.88 -14.73 -10.07
C PHE A 204 -0.72 -16.24 -9.94
N TYR A 205 -1.85 -16.96 -9.99
CA TYR A 205 -2.00 -18.38 -10.25
C TYR A 205 -1.19 -19.33 -9.35
N THR A 206 -1.54 -19.35 -8.06
CA THR A 206 -1.09 -20.39 -7.13
C THR A 206 -2.16 -21.46 -6.95
N ASP A 207 -1.77 -22.71 -6.72
CA ASP A 207 -2.64 -23.76 -6.14
C ASP A 207 -2.90 -23.53 -4.64
N CYS A 208 -2.31 -22.46 -4.10
CA CYS A 208 -2.36 -22.10 -2.70
C CYS A 208 -3.35 -20.97 -2.50
N ASN A 209 -4.32 -21.20 -1.62
CA ASN A 209 -5.29 -20.22 -1.15
C ASN A 209 -4.73 -19.30 -0.05
N ILE A 210 -3.41 -19.31 0.15
CA ILE A 210 -2.72 -18.49 1.17
C ILE A 210 -1.79 -17.50 0.47
N PHE A 211 -1.81 -16.25 0.95
CA PHE A 211 -0.94 -15.18 0.49
C PHE A 211 -0.31 -14.45 1.66
N ASP A 212 1.02 -14.43 1.70
CA ASP A 212 1.79 -13.71 2.72
C ASP A 212 2.28 -12.36 2.14
N TYR A 213 1.93 -11.25 2.80
CA TYR A 213 2.33 -9.90 2.41
C TYR A 213 2.86 -9.08 3.60
N VAL A 214 3.95 -8.33 3.37
CA VAL A 214 4.53 -7.41 4.34
C VAL A 214 4.50 -6.01 3.71
N PRO A 215 3.68 -5.09 4.21
CA PRO A 215 3.74 -3.70 3.78
C PRO A 215 5.11 -3.07 4.09
N THR A 216 5.65 -2.31 3.15
CA THR A 216 6.98 -1.69 3.27
C THR A 216 6.94 -0.18 3.42
N GLU A 217 5.79 0.44 3.18
CA GLU A 217 5.62 1.88 3.17
C GLU A 217 4.32 2.26 3.87
N PRO A 218 4.19 3.52 4.32
CA PRO A 218 2.94 4.03 4.87
C PRO A 218 1.85 4.08 3.81
N GLY A 219 0.59 3.89 4.23
CA GLY A 219 -0.58 3.93 3.39
C GLY A 219 -1.62 2.90 3.80
N ASN A 220 -2.74 2.90 3.07
CA ASN A 220 -3.91 2.09 3.34
C ASN A 220 -3.95 0.90 2.38
N TYR A 221 -3.73 -0.30 2.91
CA TYR A 221 -3.53 -1.51 2.12
C TYR A 221 -4.80 -2.35 2.03
N VAL A 222 -5.23 -2.68 0.80
CA VAL A 222 -6.32 -3.62 0.55
C VAL A 222 -5.79 -4.78 -0.28
N ILE A 223 -6.02 -6.02 0.18
CA ILE A 223 -5.69 -7.23 -0.58
C ILE A 223 -6.95 -7.73 -1.27
N ARG A 224 -6.92 -7.84 -2.60
CA ARG A 224 -7.97 -8.53 -3.36
C ARG A 224 -7.53 -9.93 -3.68
N ALA A 225 -8.32 -10.92 -3.31
CA ALA A 225 -8.12 -12.31 -3.67
C ALA A 225 -9.08 -12.69 -4.79
N PHE A 226 -8.62 -13.52 -5.71
CA PHE A 226 -9.40 -14.06 -6.81
C PHE A 226 -9.26 -15.58 -6.78
N ALA A 227 -10.36 -16.32 -6.76
CA ALA A 227 -10.37 -17.76 -6.90
C ALA A 227 -10.97 -18.11 -8.25
N VAL A 228 -10.17 -18.75 -9.10
CA VAL A 228 -10.47 -18.99 -10.51
C VAL A 228 -10.63 -20.49 -10.75
N THR A 229 -11.71 -20.91 -11.39
CA THR A 229 -11.98 -22.28 -11.81
C THR A 229 -11.32 -22.60 -13.17
N GLU A 230 -11.23 -23.89 -13.54
CA GLU A 230 -10.63 -24.32 -14.81
C GLU A 230 -11.33 -23.76 -16.07
N ASP A 231 -12.62 -23.44 -15.97
CA ASP A 231 -13.41 -22.80 -17.03
C ASP A 231 -13.30 -21.27 -17.04
N GLY A 232 -12.46 -20.71 -16.16
CA GLY A 232 -12.11 -19.28 -16.14
C GLY A 232 -13.11 -18.39 -15.41
N THR A 233 -14.13 -18.96 -14.75
CA THR A 233 -14.96 -18.19 -13.82
C THR A 233 -14.15 -17.87 -12.57
N TYR A 234 -14.41 -16.70 -11.98
CA TYR A 234 -13.73 -16.32 -10.75
C TYR A 234 -14.67 -15.67 -9.76
N GLU A 235 -14.39 -15.91 -8.48
CA GLU A 235 -14.94 -15.15 -7.37
C GLU A 235 -13.83 -14.24 -6.84
N GLU A 236 -14.16 -13.00 -6.50
CA GLU A 236 -13.24 -12.07 -5.87
C GLU A 236 -13.72 -11.66 -4.49
N CYS A 237 -12.78 -11.41 -3.59
CA CYS A 237 -13.06 -10.77 -2.32
C CYS A 237 -11.94 -9.78 -1.99
N SER A 238 -12.26 -8.78 -1.18
CA SER A 238 -11.28 -7.83 -0.65
C SER A 238 -11.11 -8.08 0.84
N SER A 239 -9.88 -7.97 1.34
CA SER A 239 -9.63 -7.90 2.77
C SER A 239 -10.19 -6.60 3.32
N ASP A 240 -10.36 -6.56 4.64
CA ASP A 240 -10.43 -5.28 5.36
C ASP A 240 -9.16 -4.46 5.05
N CYS A 241 -9.29 -3.15 5.08
CA CYS A 241 -8.16 -2.26 4.89
C CYS A 241 -7.19 -2.34 6.07
N LEU A 242 -5.92 -2.56 5.76
CA LEU A 242 -4.81 -2.52 6.70
C LEU A 242 -4.07 -1.20 6.54
N THR A 243 -4.00 -0.40 7.59
CA THR A 243 -3.21 0.83 7.55
C THR A 243 -1.83 0.68 8.12
N VAL A 244 -0.88 1.23 7.37
CA VAL A 244 0.48 1.45 7.78
C VAL A 244 0.69 2.94 7.96
N LEU A 245 0.88 3.38 9.19
CA LEU A 245 1.15 4.79 9.47
C LEU A 245 2.59 5.15 9.10
N PRO A 246 2.89 6.43 8.74
CA PRO A 246 4.26 6.89 8.55
C PRO A 246 5.05 6.67 9.83
N ASP A 247 6.21 6.02 9.76
CA ASP A 247 6.96 5.69 10.97
C ASP A 247 7.55 6.97 11.56
N LEU A 248 6.82 7.59 12.50
CA LEU A 248 7.39 8.60 13.37
C LEU A 248 8.30 7.89 14.37
N GLU A 249 9.55 8.32 14.40
CA GLU A 249 10.51 7.78 15.35
C GLU A 249 10.03 8.04 16.78
N ILE A 250 9.76 6.95 17.52
CA ILE A 250 9.54 7.01 18.96
C ILE A 250 10.91 6.85 19.62
N VAL A 251 11.43 7.95 20.15
CA VAL A 251 12.69 7.96 20.88
C VAL A 251 12.52 7.09 22.13
N LYS A 252 13.48 6.20 22.38
CA LYS A 252 13.49 5.33 23.57
C LYS A 252 14.64 5.69 24.49
N PRO A 253 14.45 6.62 25.43
CA PRO A 253 15.49 6.97 26.38
C PRO A 253 15.90 5.76 27.23
N ASP A 254 17.18 5.68 27.57
CA ASP A 254 17.69 4.73 28.56
C ASP A 254 17.30 5.19 29.97
N TRP A 255 16.11 4.76 30.42
CA TRP A 255 15.55 5.15 31.69
C TRP A 255 16.23 4.45 32.85
N ASN A 256 16.78 5.23 33.77
CA ASN A 256 17.24 4.74 35.06
C ASN A 256 16.05 4.59 36.03
N TRP A 257 15.21 3.58 35.83
CA TRP A 257 14.05 3.31 36.69
C TRP A 257 14.45 3.02 38.15
N ARG A 258 13.56 3.31 39.09
CA ARG A 258 13.76 2.94 40.51
C ARG A 258 13.59 1.44 40.77
N GLY A 259 12.87 0.74 39.90
CA GLY A 259 12.56 -0.68 40.02
C GLY A 259 11.89 -1.20 38.73
N PRO A 260 11.56 -2.50 38.68
CA PRO A 260 10.91 -3.09 37.53
C PRO A 260 9.51 -2.51 37.31
N LEU A 261 9.14 -2.29 36.05
CA LEU A 261 7.78 -1.89 35.68
C LEU A 261 6.85 -3.11 35.66
N VAL A 262 5.54 -2.86 35.85
CA VAL A 262 4.50 -3.90 35.87
C VAL A 262 3.88 -4.01 34.47
N PRO A 263 3.84 -5.21 33.85
CA PRO A 263 3.13 -5.40 32.58
C PRO A 263 1.61 -5.35 32.76
N PHE A 264 0.90 -4.93 31.71
CA PHE A 264 -0.56 -5.09 31.68
C PHE A 264 -0.97 -6.56 31.73
N THR A 265 -2.03 -6.85 32.47
CA THR A 265 -2.65 -8.19 32.55
C THR A 265 -4.04 -8.24 31.92
N ASN A 266 -4.62 -7.06 31.61
CA ASN A 266 -5.93 -6.89 30.99
C ASN A 266 -5.80 -5.99 29.75
N ALA A 267 -6.84 -5.98 28.91
CA ALA A 267 -6.90 -5.09 27.76
C ALA A 267 -6.87 -3.61 28.19
N ILE A 268 -6.22 -2.80 27.38
CA ILE A 268 -6.24 -1.34 27.51
C ILE A 268 -7.63 -0.85 27.06
N GLU A 269 -8.23 0.07 27.82
CA GLU A 269 -9.57 0.59 27.55
C GLU A 269 -9.57 2.06 27.10
N LYS A 270 -8.52 2.83 27.41
CA LYS A 270 -8.46 4.29 27.21
C LYS A 270 -7.07 4.81 26.88
N LEU A 271 -7.03 5.87 26.05
CA LEU A 271 -5.86 6.71 25.82
C LEU A 271 -6.07 8.05 26.53
N VAL A 272 -5.41 8.24 27.67
CA VAL A 272 -5.63 9.39 28.56
C VAL A 272 -4.60 10.48 28.26
N GLN A 273 -5.08 11.65 27.82
CA GLN A 273 -4.23 12.79 27.50
C GLN A 273 -3.95 13.64 28.75
N HIS A 274 -2.68 13.99 28.95
CA HIS A 274 -2.20 14.80 30.08
C HIS A 274 -1.33 15.96 29.63
N HIS A 275 -1.37 17.06 30.36
CA HIS A 275 -0.28 18.04 30.34
C HIS A 275 0.68 17.82 31.51
N MET A 276 1.83 18.49 31.49
CA MET A 276 2.73 18.47 32.63
C MET A 276 2.30 19.36 33.79
N ALA A 277 1.46 20.35 33.51
CA ALA A 277 1.23 21.48 34.41
C ALA A 277 2.52 22.19 34.83
N HIS A 278 3.54 22.17 33.95
CA HIS A 278 4.80 22.88 34.14
C HIS A 278 5.23 23.52 32.81
N PRO A 279 5.65 24.80 32.80
CA PRO A 279 5.82 25.54 31.55
C PRO A 279 7.01 25.09 30.69
N THR A 280 8.01 24.43 31.29
CA THR A 280 9.30 24.17 30.62
C THR A 280 9.88 22.78 30.80
N TRP A 281 9.29 21.91 31.63
CA TRP A 281 9.93 20.62 31.94
C TRP A 281 9.88 19.69 30.75
N ASP A 282 11.03 19.13 30.40
CA ASP A 282 11.12 18.08 29.39
C ASP A 282 10.84 16.69 29.99
N VAL A 283 10.90 15.66 29.16
CA VAL A 283 10.65 14.27 29.60
C VAL A 283 11.61 13.80 30.70
N TYR A 284 12.86 14.29 30.72
CA TYR A 284 13.88 13.91 31.68
C TYR A 284 13.66 14.57 33.04
N ASP A 285 13.29 15.86 33.04
CA ASP A 285 12.87 16.58 34.24
C ASP A 285 11.70 15.86 34.93
N VAL A 286 10.71 15.46 34.14
CA VAL A 286 9.54 14.72 34.62
C VAL A 286 9.93 13.36 35.18
N HIS A 287 10.75 12.60 34.46
CA HIS A 287 11.25 11.31 34.93
C HIS A 287 11.96 11.46 36.29
N ASN A 288 12.89 12.41 36.39
CA ASN A 288 13.66 12.66 37.61
C ASN A 288 12.78 13.13 38.77
N ARG A 289 11.84 14.04 38.51
CA ARG A 289 10.88 14.49 39.52
C ARG A 289 10.03 13.35 40.04
N HIS A 290 9.48 12.54 39.15
CA HIS A 290 8.65 11.40 39.55
C HIS A 290 9.46 10.35 40.28
N ARG A 291 10.66 9.98 39.82
CA ARG A 291 11.51 8.98 40.48
C ARG A 291 11.80 9.33 41.95
N ASN A 292 11.94 10.62 42.26
CA ASN A 292 12.19 11.13 43.60
C ASN A 292 10.93 11.26 44.47
N LYS A 293 9.75 10.90 43.96
CA LYS A 293 8.46 11.01 44.67
C LYS A 293 8.17 9.74 45.47
N THR A 294 7.75 9.94 46.71
CA THR A 294 7.27 8.90 47.62
C THR A 294 5.87 9.29 48.12
N TYR A 295 5.08 8.31 48.55
CA TYR A 295 3.79 8.52 49.18
C TYR A 295 3.54 7.46 50.25
N VAL A 296 2.69 7.81 51.22
CA VAL A 296 2.28 6.90 52.29
C VAL A 296 0.98 6.22 51.85
N THR A 297 0.95 4.90 51.90
CA THR A 297 -0.22 4.07 51.59
C THR A 297 -1.22 4.07 52.75
N GLY A 298 -2.42 3.54 52.52
CA GLY A 298 -3.47 3.47 53.54
C GLY A 298 -3.11 2.64 54.78
N ASP A 299 -2.15 1.71 54.66
CA ASP A 299 -1.63 0.89 55.77
C ASP A 299 -0.39 1.51 56.46
N GLY A 300 0.01 2.72 56.06
CA GLY A 300 1.15 3.45 56.63
C GLY A 300 2.51 3.06 56.06
N SER A 301 2.58 2.16 55.08
CA SER A 301 3.82 1.87 54.36
C SER A 301 4.19 2.99 53.37
N ILE A 302 5.47 3.05 52.97
CA ILE A 302 5.96 4.04 52.00
C ILE A 302 6.07 3.35 50.65
N ASP A 303 5.36 3.88 49.68
CA ASP A 303 5.44 3.48 48.28
C ASP A 303 6.01 4.62 47.42
N ASN A 304 6.44 4.28 46.22
CA ASN A 304 7.36 5.09 45.44
C ASN A 304 6.94 5.15 43.99
N TRP A 305 7.22 6.28 43.35
CA TRP A 305 7.18 6.38 41.91
C TRP A 305 8.49 5.86 41.33
N TYR A 306 8.38 5.16 40.19
CA TYR A 306 9.52 4.43 39.63
C TYR A 306 10.28 5.27 38.60
N GLY A 307 9.71 6.39 38.17
CA GLY A 307 10.16 7.27 37.09
C GLY A 307 8.94 7.96 36.48
N ILE A 308 9.07 8.44 35.23
CA ILE A 308 7.96 9.04 34.48
C ILE A 308 6.69 8.18 34.57
N GLY A 309 5.53 8.82 34.77
CA GLY A 309 4.25 8.14 35.00
C GLY A 309 3.49 7.83 33.71
N TYR A 310 3.81 8.55 32.64
CA TYR A 310 3.17 8.43 31.34
C TYR A 310 3.78 7.28 30.53
N ASN A 311 2.95 6.66 29.71
CA ASN A 311 3.31 5.62 28.77
C ASN A 311 4.10 6.21 27.61
N TYR A 312 3.66 7.36 27.12
CA TYR A 312 4.31 8.13 26.08
C TYR A 312 4.37 9.61 26.45
N TRP A 313 5.31 10.33 25.85
CA TRP A 313 5.49 11.76 26.06
C TRP A 313 5.73 12.50 24.75
N ILE A 314 5.17 13.70 24.61
CA ILE A 314 5.30 14.52 23.40
C ILE A 314 5.89 15.90 23.76
N GLY A 315 7.07 16.19 23.22
CA GLY A 315 7.77 17.47 23.36
C GLY A 315 7.08 18.61 22.58
N PHE A 316 7.47 19.86 22.85
CA PHE A 316 6.92 21.02 22.12
C PHE A 316 7.17 20.97 20.60
N ASP A 317 8.22 20.29 20.17
CA ASP A 317 8.61 20.08 18.78
C ASP A 317 7.91 18.88 18.11
N GLY A 318 7.00 18.22 18.82
CA GLY A 318 6.33 17.01 18.36
C GLY A 318 7.16 15.73 18.51
N THR A 319 8.37 15.78 19.06
CA THR A 319 9.16 14.56 19.30
C THR A 319 8.43 13.65 20.28
N ILE A 320 8.25 12.37 19.90
CA ILE A 320 7.58 11.36 20.71
C ILE A 320 8.64 10.55 21.46
N PHE A 321 8.48 10.43 22.78
CA PHE A 321 9.32 9.61 23.64
C PHE A 321 8.52 8.46 24.24
N GLU A 322 9.08 7.26 24.19
CA GLU A 322 8.59 6.12 24.97
C GLU A 322 8.91 6.36 26.45
N GLY A 323 7.88 6.56 27.26
CA GLY A 323 7.99 6.57 28.71
C GLY A 323 7.97 5.15 29.23
N ARG A 324 6.82 4.72 29.75
CA ARG A 324 6.61 3.33 30.19
C ARG A 324 6.28 2.35 29.05
N GLY A 325 5.93 2.85 27.85
CA GLY A 325 5.47 2.00 26.75
C GLY A 325 4.21 1.21 27.12
N ILE A 326 4.13 -0.05 26.71
CA ILE A 326 3.00 -0.97 27.04
C ILE A 326 3.23 -1.64 28.40
N MET A 327 3.27 -0.82 29.45
CA MET A 327 3.38 -1.22 30.86
C MET A 327 2.45 -0.36 31.70
N GLU A 328 2.05 -0.82 32.88
CA GLU A 328 1.13 -0.07 33.75
C GLU A 328 1.66 1.33 34.08
N GLY A 329 0.76 2.30 33.88
CA GLY A 329 1.03 3.71 34.07
C GLY A 329 1.07 4.13 35.53
N GLY A 330 1.56 5.35 35.75
CA GLY A 330 1.41 6.09 37.00
C GLY A 330 0.79 7.45 36.71
N HIS A 331 -0.40 7.51 36.10
CA HIS A 331 -0.93 8.77 35.57
C HIS A 331 -2.39 9.07 35.94
N ALA A 332 -3.23 8.06 36.21
CA ALA A 332 -4.67 8.22 36.44
C ALA A 332 -5.19 7.44 37.66
N GLY A 333 -4.30 7.13 38.61
CA GLY A 333 -4.65 6.49 39.87
C GLY A 333 -5.06 5.01 39.75
N PRO A 334 -5.42 4.36 40.87
CA PRO A 334 -5.58 2.91 40.95
C PRO A 334 -6.73 2.36 40.10
N SER A 335 -7.72 3.18 39.74
CA SER A 335 -8.86 2.75 38.91
C SER A 335 -8.56 2.69 37.41
N TRP A 336 -7.49 3.33 36.95
CA TRP A 336 -7.22 3.50 35.51
C TRP A 336 -5.79 3.13 35.10
N ASN A 337 -4.80 3.23 35.99
CA ASN A 337 -3.40 2.93 35.67
C ASN A 337 -3.16 1.53 35.04
N TRP A 338 -3.97 0.53 35.41
CA TRP A 338 -3.83 -0.86 34.94
C TRP A 338 -4.61 -1.19 33.67
N ARG A 339 -5.34 -0.22 33.10
CA ARG A 339 -6.21 -0.41 31.92
C ARG A 339 -6.28 0.81 31.01
N SER A 340 -5.29 1.69 31.09
CA SER A 340 -5.21 2.85 30.22
C SER A 340 -3.76 3.23 29.97
N LEU A 341 -3.52 3.86 28.82
CA LEU A 341 -2.22 4.44 28.49
C LEU A 341 -2.29 5.96 28.69
N GLY A 342 -1.35 6.50 29.45
CA GLY A 342 -1.20 7.94 29.65
C GLY A 342 -0.26 8.55 28.62
N ILE A 343 -0.73 9.54 27.87
CA ILE A 343 0.09 10.32 26.93
C ILE A 343 0.29 11.71 27.53
N GLY A 344 1.52 12.01 27.95
CA GLY A 344 1.89 13.30 28.53
C GLY A 344 2.40 14.26 27.48
N TYR A 345 2.04 15.54 27.61
CA TYR A 345 2.48 16.60 26.71
C TYR A 345 3.24 17.64 27.51
N GLN A 346 4.39 18.06 26.96
CA GLN A 346 5.20 19.13 27.52
C GLN A 346 4.40 20.44 27.53
N GLY A 347 4.34 21.08 28.70
CA GLY A 347 3.69 22.38 28.88
C GLY A 347 2.65 22.44 30.01
N HIS A 348 2.16 23.66 30.24
CA HIS A 348 1.08 23.96 31.18
C HIS A 348 -0.09 24.60 30.45
N PHE A 349 -0.97 23.78 29.86
CA PHE A 349 -2.06 24.29 29.02
C PHE A 349 -3.25 24.91 29.76
N ASP A 350 -3.10 25.27 31.03
CA ASP A 350 -4.01 26.25 31.63
C ASP A 350 -3.60 27.69 31.27
N ILE A 351 -2.34 27.89 30.82
CA ILE A 351 -1.76 29.19 30.50
C ILE A 351 -0.94 29.21 29.18
N GLN A 352 -0.65 28.06 28.59
CA GLN A 352 0.06 27.91 27.32
C GLN A 352 -0.85 27.24 26.29
N GLU A 353 -0.57 27.49 25.01
CA GLU A 353 -1.24 26.79 23.91
C GLU A 353 -0.52 25.49 23.58
N MET A 354 -1.28 24.50 23.12
CA MET A 354 -0.76 23.28 22.52
C MET A 354 -0.27 23.58 21.10
N THR A 355 0.96 23.19 20.78
CA THR A 355 1.57 23.43 19.46
C THR A 355 0.96 22.57 18.35
N ASP A 356 1.14 22.98 17.09
CA ASP A 356 0.68 22.19 15.94
C ASP A 356 1.49 20.89 15.79
N GLU A 357 2.77 20.92 16.12
CA GLU A 357 3.65 19.75 16.13
C GLU A 357 3.20 18.72 17.17
N GLN A 358 2.84 19.18 18.38
CA GLN A 358 2.23 18.31 19.39
C GLN A 358 0.89 17.74 18.95
N LEU A 359 0.06 18.52 18.27
CA LEU A 359 -1.23 18.06 17.77
C LEU A 359 -1.04 16.96 16.71
N ALA A 360 -0.14 17.18 15.75
CA ALA A 360 0.16 16.23 14.69
C ALA A 360 0.72 14.91 15.25
N SER A 361 1.76 14.98 16.08
CA SER A 361 2.36 13.80 16.71
C SER A 361 1.42 13.09 17.66
N GLY A 362 0.60 13.87 18.39
CA GLY A 362 -0.44 13.34 19.26
C GLY A 362 -1.49 12.57 18.47
N ALA A 363 -1.97 13.12 17.36
CA ALA A 363 -2.97 12.47 16.52
C ALA A 363 -2.42 11.17 15.92
N TRP A 364 -1.19 11.21 15.41
CA TRP A 364 -0.51 10.03 14.90
C TRP A 364 -0.35 8.93 15.96
N LEU A 365 0.12 9.29 17.16
CA LEU A 365 0.31 8.32 18.24
C LEU A 365 -1.02 7.73 18.70
N ASN A 366 -2.08 8.54 18.81
CA ASN A 366 -3.40 8.04 19.16
C ASN A 366 -3.95 7.10 18.07
N ALA A 367 -3.77 7.41 16.78
CA ALA A 367 -4.17 6.52 15.69
C ALA A 367 -3.41 5.18 15.75
N LYS A 368 -2.09 5.23 15.95
CA LYS A 368 -1.25 4.04 16.14
C LYS A 368 -1.74 3.18 17.29
N LEU A 369 -1.96 3.77 18.46
CA LEU A 369 -2.40 3.04 19.65
C LEU A 369 -3.86 2.56 19.54
N ILE A 370 -4.72 3.28 18.82
CA ILE A 370 -6.07 2.82 18.50
C ILE A 370 -6.02 1.52 17.70
N LEU A 371 -5.21 1.52 16.64
CA LEU A 371 -5.01 0.32 15.83
C LEU A 371 -4.37 -0.77 16.68
N GLU A 372 -3.31 -0.46 17.44
CA GLU A 372 -2.51 -1.42 18.23
C GLU A 372 -3.21 -2.01 19.46
N GLU A 373 -4.24 -1.35 19.99
CA GLU A 373 -4.96 -1.80 21.19
C GLU A 373 -6.45 -2.04 20.93
N ASN A 374 -6.88 -1.99 19.66
CA ASN A 374 -8.28 -2.18 19.24
C ASN A 374 -9.25 -1.24 19.98
N LEU A 375 -8.95 0.06 19.94
CA LEU A 375 -9.75 1.12 20.58
C LEU A 375 -10.53 1.91 19.53
N GLU A 376 -11.38 2.84 19.98
CA GLU A 376 -12.11 3.77 19.11
C GLU A 376 -11.77 5.23 19.45
N ILE A 377 -12.11 6.17 18.56
CA ILE A 377 -11.90 7.61 18.80
C ILE A 377 -12.51 8.10 20.13
N LYS A 378 -13.65 7.52 20.56
CA LYS A 378 -14.29 7.83 21.84
C LYS A 378 -13.47 7.44 23.08
N ASP A 379 -12.46 6.60 22.90
CA ASP A 379 -11.60 6.11 23.98
C ASP A 379 -10.36 7.00 24.19
N ILE A 380 -10.18 8.01 23.33
CA ILE A 380 -9.30 9.16 23.57
C ILE A 380 -10.01 10.10 24.56
N VAL A 381 -9.47 10.25 25.75
CA VAL A 381 -10.07 11.05 26.83
C VAL A 381 -9.04 11.97 27.47
N GLY A 382 -9.48 13.11 27.97
CA GLY A 382 -8.66 13.94 28.86
C GLY A 382 -8.62 13.33 30.25
N HIS A 383 -7.57 13.60 31.02
CA HIS A 383 -7.51 13.15 32.42
C HIS A 383 -8.74 13.61 33.26
N ARG A 384 -9.25 14.82 32.99
CA ARG A 384 -10.49 15.35 33.61
C ARG A 384 -11.74 14.52 33.36
N ASP A 385 -11.78 13.71 32.30
CA ASP A 385 -12.97 12.93 31.95
C ASP A 385 -13.11 11.68 32.84
N ILE A 386 -12.01 11.28 33.49
CA ILE A 386 -11.94 10.07 34.32
C ILE A 386 -11.63 10.35 35.80
N LEU A 387 -11.11 11.54 36.12
CA LEU A 387 -10.79 11.99 37.47
C LEU A 387 -11.09 13.49 37.66
N SER A 388 -11.30 13.92 38.90
CA SER A 388 -11.51 15.33 39.23
C SER A 388 -10.18 16.11 39.19
N THR A 389 -9.87 16.70 38.04
CA THR A 389 -8.63 17.45 37.77
C THR A 389 -8.83 18.48 36.64
N SER A 390 -7.98 19.51 36.57
CA SER A 390 -7.94 20.43 35.40
C SER A 390 -7.18 19.85 34.22
N CYS A 391 -6.37 18.81 34.41
CA CYS A 391 -5.58 18.18 33.36
C CYS A 391 -6.48 17.65 32.22
N PRO A 392 -6.17 17.86 30.92
CA PRO A 392 -4.90 18.35 30.36
C PRO A 392 -4.79 19.88 30.20
N GLY A 393 -5.59 20.67 30.91
CA GLY A 393 -5.56 22.14 30.86
C GLY A 393 -6.57 22.73 29.88
N ALA A 394 -7.02 23.95 30.15
CA ALA A 394 -8.10 24.61 29.40
C ALA A 394 -7.81 24.80 27.90
N ASN A 395 -6.55 24.98 27.52
CA ASN A 395 -6.10 25.27 26.15
C ASN A 395 -5.54 24.02 25.45
N PHE A 396 -5.74 22.83 26.01
CA PHE A 396 -5.43 21.58 25.30
C PHE A 396 -6.47 21.35 24.20
N ARG A 397 -6.02 21.11 22.98
CA ARG A 397 -6.86 21.01 21.77
C ARG A 397 -7.50 19.62 21.63
N MET A 398 -8.28 19.18 22.63
CA MET A 398 -8.84 17.82 22.72
C MET A 398 -9.71 17.44 21.49
N GLU A 399 -10.60 18.33 21.08
CA GLU A 399 -11.52 18.06 19.96
C GLU A 399 -10.79 18.02 18.63
N GLU A 400 -9.82 18.92 18.42
CA GLU A 400 -8.97 18.90 17.23
C GLU A 400 -8.10 17.64 17.20
N LEU A 401 -7.54 17.22 18.35
CA LEU A 401 -6.76 15.99 18.46
C LEU A 401 -7.59 14.77 18.02
N LYS A 402 -8.84 14.67 18.49
CA LYS A 402 -9.75 13.60 18.06
C LYS A 402 -10.07 13.69 16.57
N ALA A 403 -10.31 14.89 16.06
CA ALA A 403 -10.63 15.10 14.65
C ALA A 403 -9.45 14.74 13.73
N GLU A 404 -8.23 15.19 14.05
CA GLU A 404 -7.02 14.82 13.30
C GLU A 404 -6.72 13.33 13.40
N THR A 405 -6.90 12.72 14.59
CA THR A 405 -6.79 11.26 14.73
C THR A 405 -7.81 10.56 13.85
N ALA A 406 -9.06 11.03 13.83
CA ALA A 406 -10.12 10.48 13.00
C ALA A 406 -9.84 10.65 11.51
N LYS A 407 -9.16 11.73 11.08
CA LYS A 407 -8.74 11.89 9.66
C LYS A 407 -7.66 10.89 9.27
N ILE A 408 -6.64 10.72 10.13
CA ILE A 408 -5.60 9.70 9.92
C ILE A 408 -6.25 8.32 9.84
N LEU A 409 -7.22 8.07 10.71
CA LEU A 409 -8.03 6.86 10.71
C LEU A 409 -9.03 6.76 9.54
N ALA A 410 -9.60 7.84 9.02
CA ALA A 410 -10.55 7.76 7.90
C ALA A 410 -9.86 7.38 6.59
N GLN A 411 -8.61 7.80 6.42
CA GLN A 411 -7.75 7.33 5.34
C GLN A 411 -7.64 5.79 5.37
N VAL A 412 -7.74 5.17 6.56
CA VAL A 412 -7.75 3.71 6.79
C VAL A 412 -9.02 3.02 6.33
N TRP A 413 -10.16 3.72 6.22
CA TRP A 413 -11.48 3.10 6.08
C TRP A 413 -12.29 3.53 4.86
N ASP A 414 -11.79 4.46 4.03
CA ASP A 414 -12.43 4.82 2.77
C ASP A 414 -12.05 3.84 1.63
N ASP A 415 -12.79 2.73 1.54
CA ASP A 415 -13.48 2.23 0.32
C ASP A 415 -14.26 0.93 0.59
#